data_AF-A0A522PS83-F1
#
_entry.id   AF-A0A522PS83-F1
#
_cell.length_a   1.000
_cell.length_b   1.000
_cell.length_c   1.000
_cell.angle_alpha   90.00
_cell.angle_beta   90.00
_cell.angle_gamma   90.00
#
_symmetry.space_group_name_H-M   'P 1'
#
loop_
_entity.id
_entity.type
_entity.pdbx_description
1 polymer ?
#
loop_
_entity_poly.entity_id
_entity_poly.type
_entity_poly.pdbx_seq_one_letter_code
_entity_poly.pdbx_strand_id
1 'polypeptide(L)'
;MPQLEQNPADPYALTPEQYIKANYEPTDRLALVVLNRQQAETIQRIATAEAIATRFQGWLRHKNAQGSDIYISQNVLNQDADGRTKADIKTIRHVYLDLDRDGEQALAKIKASPNVPTPNFVINTSPGKYQVIWKVQGMKQAESENLMRAMVREFGGDHAATDSTRVLRLPGFFNKKYEKGHRIDAWQHSCQTYQQSDFKVALGTGQELNPASSQKANAERGATHQRTPSENDWAWVMRRLERGETLPVLIQKVADYRDDKPNPQYYARLTVTRAYAFFKISHGENPQEVARAISAYPPHSSENGEEYAKRTVQRAIEQVARSRQHQNSEAPSQGQASQKLGLRITP
;
A
#
# COMPACT_ATOMS: atom_id res chain seq x y z
N MET A 1 29.52 14.06 -9.83
CA MET A 1 28.11 13.70 -10.11
C MET A 1 28.14 12.46 -10.98
N PRO A 2 27.60 11.29 -10.59
CA PRO A 2 27.46 10.21 -11.57
C PRO A 2 26.28 10.56 -12.49
N GLN A 3 26.56 11.44 -13.45
CA GLN A 3 25.83 11.52 -14.70
C GLN A 3 26.22 10.28 -15.51
N LEU A 4 25.23 9.61 -16.12
CA LEU A 4 25.32 8.68 -17.28
C LEU A 4 24.92 7.20 -17.10
N GLU A 5 24.74 6.64 -15.90
CA GLU A 5 24.21 5.24 -15.79
C GLU A 5 22.68 5.13 -15.90
N GLN A 6 21.98 6.25 -16.10
CA GLN A 6 20.51 6.32 -16.03
C GLN A 6 19.83 6.74 -17.33
N ASN A 7 20.53 6.79 -18.47
CA ASN A 7 19.84 6.81 -19.76
C ASN A 7 19.39 5.38 -20.11
N PRO A 8 18.17 5.18 -20.62
CA PRO A 8 17.71 3.83 -20.91
C PRO A 8 18.60 3.21 -21.99
N ALA A 9 18.95 1.94 -21.79
CA ALA A 9 19.67 1.19 -22.82
C ALA A 9 18.79 0.99 -24.07
N ASP A 10 17.47 0.97 -23.85
CA ASP A 10 16.46 1.00 -24.89
C ASP A 10 16.10 2.47 -25.25
N PRO A 11 16.35 2.93 -26.49
CA PRO A 11 16.03 4.30 -26.89
C PRO A 11 14.53 4.62 -26.85
N TYR A 12 13.65 3.62 -26.75
CA TYR A 12 12.20 3.80 -26.68
C TYR A 12 11.65 3.82 -25.26
N ALA A 13 12.46 3.54 -24.24
CA ALA A 13 12.01 3.64 -22.85
C ALA A 13 11.99 5.10 -22.39
N LEU A 14 10.97 5.45 -21.62
CA LEU A 14 10.76 6.82 -21.15
C LEU A 14 11.71 7.17 -20.00
N THR A 15 12.21 8.41 -19.99
CA THR A 15 12.82 8.98 -18.79
C THR A 15 11.75 9.23 -17.71
N PRO A 16 12.13 9.38 -16.43
CA PRO A 16 11.16 9.72 -15.38
C PRO A 16 10.35 10.98 -15.71
N GLU A 17 11.02 12.00 -16.27
CA GLU A 17 10.41 13.27 -16.63
C GLU A 17 9.39 13.12 -17.77
N GLN A 18 9.75 12.38 -18.82
CA GLN A 18 8.84 12.09 -19.93
C GLN A 18 7.62 11.29 -19.46
N TYR A 19 7.84 10.28 -18.62
CA TYR A 19 6.77 9.47 -18.05
C TYR A 19 5.78 10.32 -17.24
N ILE A 20 6.27 11.20 -16.37
CA ILE A 20 5.40 12.07 -15.56
C ILE A 20 4.61 13.03 -16.46
N LYS A 21 5.28 13.69 -17.42
CA LYS A 21 4.63 14.64 -18.34
C LYS A 21 3.60 13.99 -19.27
N ALA A 22 3.74 12.70 -19.57
CA ALA A 22 2.78 11.98 -20.39
C ALA A 22 1.53 11.51 -19.61
N ASN A 23 1.64 11.35 -18.28
CA ASN A 23 0.57 10.84 -17.41
C ASN A 23 -0.23 11.95 -16.70
N TYR A 24 0.39 13.09 -16.38
CA TYR A 24 -0.18 14.07 -15.46
C TYR A 24 -0.17 15.49 -16.01
N GLU A 25 -1.14 16.28 -15.56
CA GLU A 25 -1.12 17.73 -15.76
C GLU A 25 -0.06 18.37 -14.86
N PRO A 26 0.63 19.45 -15.29
CA PRO A 26 1.71 20.07 -14.52
C PRO A 26 1.34 20.44 -13.07
N THR A 27 0.06 20.79 -12.85
CA THR A 27 -0.48 21.23 -11.55
C THR A 27 -1.05 20.09 -10.70
N ASP A 28 -1.10 18.87 -11.21
CA ASP A 28 -1.57 17.71 -10.44
C ASP A 28 -0.71 17.50 -9.21
N ARG A 29 -1.35 17.38 -8.04
CA ARG A 29 -0.66 17.04 -6.80
C ARG A 29 -0.56 15.53 -6.67
N LEU A 30 0.66 15.05 -6.58
CA LEU A 30 0.99 13.63 -6.47
C LEU A 30 1.83 13.40 -5.22
N ALA A 31 1.66 12.23 -4.64
CA ALA A 31 2.55 11.76 -3.60
C ALA A 31 3.72 10.98 -4.21
N LEU A 32 4.90 11.41 -3.82
CA LEU A 32 6.19 10.80 -4.12
C LEU A 32 6.68 10.08 -2.87
N VAL A 33 6.91 8.77 -2.99
CA VAL A 33 7.37 7.94 -1.87
C VAL A 33 8.77 7.42 -2.18
N VAL A 34 9.68 7.66 -1.26
CA VAL A 34 11.08 7.19 -1.30
C VAL A 34 11.27 6.23 -0.13
N LEU A 35 11.55 4.97 -0.45
CA LEU A 35 11.60 3.88 0.53
C LEU A 35 12.97 3.22 0.54
N ASN A 36 13.71 3.35 1.64
CA ASN A 36 14.93 2.60 1.89
C ASN A 36 14.66 1.47 2.90
N ARG A 37 14.67 0.23 2.43
CA ARG A 37 14.38 -0.94 3.28
C ARG A 37 15.52 -1.28 4.23
N GLN A 38 16.76 -1.10 3.80
CA GLN A 38 17.94 -1.40 4.61
C GLN A 38 18.04 -0.44 5.80
N GLN A 39 17.74 0.84 5.56
CA GLN A 39 17.75 1.88 6.60
C GLN A 39 16.39 2.03 7.32
N ALA A 40 15.38 1.26 6.93
CA ALA A 40 13.99 1.41 7.38
C ALA A 40 13.45 2.86 7.28
N GLU A 41 13.93 3.63 6.30
CA GLU A 41 13.52 5.01 6.05
C GLU A 41 12.38 5.04 5.03
N THR A 42 11.34 5.82 5.31
CA THR A 42 10.29 6.15 4.33
C THR A 42 10.08 7.65 4.33
N ILE A 43 10.34 8.29 3.19
CA ILE A 43 10.06 9.71 2.97
C ILE A 43 8.87 9.80 2.04
N GLN A 44 7.85 10.56 2.44
CA GLN A 44 6.74 10.94 1.56
C GLN A 44 6.79 12.46 1.33
N ARG A 45 6.56 12.87 0.08
CA ARG A 45 6.36 14.27 -0.29
C ARG A 45 5.15 14.39 -1.18
N ILE A 46 4.32 15.40 -0.96
CA ILE A 46 3.25 15.77 -1.88
C ILE A 46 3.72 17.01 -2.63
N ALA A 47 3.73 16.93 -3.96
CA ALA A 47 4.20 18.00 -4.82
C ALA A 47 3.47 17.97 -6.17
N THR A 48 3.60 19.05 -6.93
CA THR A 48 3.05 19.10 -8.29
C THR A 48 3.82 18.16 -9.21
N ALA A 49 3.15 17.61 -10.22
CA ALA A 49 3.78 16.78 -11.25
C ALA A 49 4.96 17.49 -11.91
N GLU A 50 4.84 18.80 -12.20
CA GLU A 50 5.93 19.60 -12.75
C GLU A 50 7.16 19.64 -11.83
N ALA A 51 6.96 19.86 -10.52
CA ALA A 51 8.06 19.90 -9.57
C ALA A 51 8.75 18.54 -9.43
N ILE A 52 7.98 17.45 -9.49
CA ILE A 52 8.53 16.08 -9.48
C ILE A 52 9.31 15.83 -10.77
N ALA A 53 8.77 16.20 -11.93
CA ALA A 53 9.38 16.02 -13.25
C ALA A 53 10.62 16.90 -13.50
N THR A 54 10.90 17.89 -12.66
CA THR A 54 12.04 18.81 -12.87
C THR A 54 12.90 18.90 -11.62
N ARG A 55 12.49 19.72 -10.66
CA ARG A 55 13.25 20.12 -9.48
C ARG A 55 13.68 18.93 -8.61
N PHE A 56 12.88 17.88 -8.53
CA PHE A 56 13.17 16.75 -7.64
C PHE A 56 14.05 15.66 -8.27
N GLN A 57 14.28 15.69 -9.57
CA GLN A 57 14.96 14.61 -10.29
C GLN A 57 16.39 14.36 -9.77
N GLY A 58 17.16 15.43 -9.50
CA GLY A 58 18.50 15.28 -8.91
C GLY A 58 18.49 14.60 -7.54
N TRP A 59 17.54 14.99 -6.67
CA TRP A 59 17.36 14.39 -5.35
C TRP A 59 16.90 12.92 -5.42
N LEU A 60 15.99 12.60 -6.34
CA LEU A 60 15.51 11.24 -6.57
C LEU A 60 16.63 10.32 -7.05
N ARG A 61 17.46 10.79 -7.99
CA ARG A 61 18.63 10.03 -8.47
C ARG A 61 19.60 9.75 -7.33
N HIS A 62 19.87 10.74 -6.48
CA HIS A 62 20.73 10.58 -5.32
C HIS A 62 20.16 9.54 -4.33
N LYS A 63 18.87 9.65 -3.97
CA LYS A 63 18.22 8.68 -3.07
C LYS A 63 18.19 7.27 -3.65
N ASN A 64 17.96 7.13 -4.96
CA ASN A 64 18.00 5.83 -5.62
C ASN A 64 19.41 5.24 -5.65
N ALA A 65 20.44 6.05 -5.91
CA ALA A 65 21.84 5.60 -5.82
C ALA A 65 22.20 5.11 -4.40
N GLN A 66 21.59 5.69 -3.36
CA GLN A 66 21.74 5.28 -1.95
C GLN A 66 20.84 4.11 -1.52
N GLY A 67 20.21 3.39 -2.47
CA GLY A 67 19.44 2.19 -2.15
C GLY A 67 17.95 2.42 -1.89
N SER A 68 17.42 3.62 -2.15
CA SER A 68 16.00 3.89 -2.02
C SER A 68 15.21 3.53 -3.27
N ASP A 69 14.06 2.89 -3.12
CA ASP A 69 13.08 2.75 -4.18
C ASP A 69 12.21 4.00 -4.31
N ILE A 70 11.86 4.36 -5.55
CA ILE A 70 11.06 5.54 -5.87
C ILE A 70 9.69 5.13 -6.39
N TYR A 71 8.63 5.69 -5.81
CA TYR A 71 7.24 5.44 -6.19
C TYR A 71 6.47 6.76 -6.35
N ILE A 72 5.41 6.72 -7.17
CA ILE A 72 4.52 7.85 -7.40
C ILE A 72 3.06 7.40 -7.30
N SER A 73 2.20 8.22 -6.69
CA SER A 73 0.76 7.99 -6.69
C SER A 73 0.20 8.08 -8.10
N GLN A 74 -0.78 7.24 -8.41
CA GLN A 74 -1.37 7.21 -9.75
C GLN A 74 -2.54 8.18 -9.92
N ASN A 75 -3.18 8.56 -8.83
CA ASN A 75 -4.32 9.47 -8.84
C ASN A 75 -3.97 10.79 -8.16
N VAL A 76 -4.70 11.85 -8.52
CA VAL A 76 -4.41 13.21 -8.06
C VAL A 76 -4.95 13.39 -6.66
N LEU A 77 -4.17 14.05 -5.81
CA LEU A 77 -4.52 14.36 -4.44
C LEU A 77 -5.18 15.73 -4.30
N ASN A 78 -5.96 15.90 -3.23
CA ASN A 78 -6.53 17.17 -2.83
C ASN A 78 -5.44 18.21 -2.49
N GLN A 79 -5.78 19.49 -2.57
CA GLN A 79 -4.83 20.57 -2.26
C GLN A 79 -4.38 20.54 -0.80
N ASP A 80 -5.23 20.10 0.11
CA ASP A 80 -4.92 20.07 1.54
C ASP A 80 -4.51 18.67 2.02
N ALA A 81 -4.34 17.72 1.09
CA ALA A 81 -3.88 16.38 1.43
C ALA A 81 -2.46 16.45 2.01
N ASP A 82 -2.31 15.86 3.20
CA ASP A 82 -1.05 15.54 3.86
C ASP A 82 -0.70 14.04 3.74
N GLY A 83 -1.69 13.22 3.37
CA GLY A 83 -1.63 11.78 3.23
C GLY A 83 -1.90 11.24 1.82
N ARG A 84 -2.24 9.95 1.79
CA ARG A 84 -2.66 9.18 0.60
C ARG A 84 -3.82 8.25 0.96
N THR A 85 -4.71 8.69 1.83
CA THR A 85 -5.94 7.97 2.14
C THR A 85 -6.92 8.07 0.97
N LYS A 86 -8.01 7.31 1.01
CA LYS A 86 -9.05 7.42 -0.02
C LYS A 86 -9.69 8.80 -0.05
N ALA A 87 -9.80 9.46 1.11
CA ALA A 87 -10.33 10.81 1.23
C ALA A 87 -9.40 11.87 0.63
N ASP A 88 -8.11 11.56 0.49
CA ASP A 88 -7.13 12.47 -0.11
C ASP A 88 -7.21 12.48 -1.64
N ILE A 89 -7.90 11.53 -2.27
CA ILE A 89 -8.02 11.47 -3.74
C ILE A 89 -8.99 12.54 -4.23
N LYS A 90 -8.50 13.41 -5.11
CA LYS A 90 -9.27 14.43 -5.84
C LYS A 90 -9.83 13.90 -7.16
N THR A 91 -8.97 13.27 -7.95
CA THR A 91 -9.30 12.88 -9.33
C THR A 91 -8.68 11.52 -9.65
N ILE A 92 -9.52 10.59 -10.15
CA ILE A 92 -9.04 9.37 -10.77
C ILE A 92 -8.53 9.72 -12.17
N ARG A 93 -7.22 9.54 -12.38
CA ARG A 93 -6.57 9.68 -13.68
C ARG A 93 -6.16 8.35 -14.28
N HIS A 94 -5.98 7.34 -13.44
CA HIS A 94 -5.45 6.07 -13.89
C HIS A 94 -6.15 4.89 -13.21
N VAL A 95 -6.35 3.85 -13.99
CA VAL A 95 -6.55 2.48 -13.50
C VAL A 95 -5.36 1.64 -13.94
N TYR A 96 -5.05 0.59 -13.18
CA TYR A 96 -3.84 -0.17 -13.39
C TYR A 96 -3.96 -1.61 -12.93
N LEU A 97 -2.99 -2.42 -13.37
CA LEU A 97 -2.74 -3.77 -12.91
C LEU A 97 -1.28 -3.93 -12.49
N ASP A 98 -1.07 -4.58 -11.35
CA ASP A 98 0.26 -4.98 -10.87
C ASP A 98 0.44 -6.49 -11.12
N LEU A 99 1.24 -6.83 -12.13
CA LEU A 99 1.44 -8.18 -12.63
C LEU A 99 2.72 -8.78 -12.02
N ASP A 100 2.60 -9.18 -10.75
CA ASP A 100 3.71 -9.68 -9.93
C ASP A 100 4.02 -11.18 -10.14
N ARG A 101 3.06 -11.94 -10.69
CA ARG A 101 3.12 -13.38 -10.98
C ARG A 101 2.65 -13.61 -12.42
N ASP A 102 3.33 -14.49 -13.14
CA ASP A 102 3.03 -14.84 -14.54
C ASP A 102 2.87 -13.61 -15.46
N GLY A 103 3.67 -12.57 -15.21
CA GLY A 103 3.45 -11.24 -15.77
C GLY A 103 3.52 -11.19 -17.30
N GLU A 104 4.39 -11.98 -17.92
CA GLU A 104 4.46 -12.10 -19.38
C GLU A 104 3.18 -12.69 -19.97
N GLN A 105 2.64 -13.76 -19.36
CA GLN A 105 1.42 -14.39 -19.81
C GLN A 105 0.21 -13.46 -19.62
N ALA A 106 0.11 -12.80 -18.46
CA ALA A 106 -0.94 -11.82 -18.18
C ALA A 106 -0.89 -10.64 -19.16
N LEU A 107 0.31 -10.11 -19.43
CA LEU A 107 0.50 -9.02 -20.39
C LEU A 107 0.11 -9.44 -21.81
N ALA A 108 0.45 -10.66 -22.24
CA ALA A 108 0.04 -11.19 -23.53
C ALA A 108 -1.49 -11.33 -23.63
N LYS A 109 -2.16 -11.81 -22.58
CA LYS A 109 -3.63 -11.88 -22.49
C LYS A 109 -4.27 -10.50 -22.60
N ILE A 110 -3.74 -9.50 -21.90
CA ILE A 110 -4.22 -8.11 -21.98
C ILE A 110 -4.09 -7.56 -23.41
N LYS A 111 -2.93 -7.75 -24.06
CA LYS A 111 -2.69 -7.26 -25.42
C LYS A 111 -3.60 -7.91 -26.48
N ALA A 112 -4.01 -9.16 -26.25
CA ALA A 112 -4.87 -9.91 -27.16
C ALA A 112 -6.38 -9.72 -26.88
N SER A 113 -6.75 -9.13 -25.73
CA SER A 113 -8.15 -9.05 -25.31
C SER A 113 -8.89 -7.89 -25.97
N PRO A 114 -10.10 -8.12 -26.52
CA PRO A 114 -10.98 -7.05 -26.95
C PRO A 114 -11.72 -6.37 -25.78
N ASN A 115 -11.61 -6.91 -24.55
CA ASN A 115 -12.38 -6.43 -23.40
C ASN A 115 -11.74 -5.24 -22.69
N VAL A 116 -10.50 -4.90 -23.03
CA VAL A 116 -9.82 -3.71 -22.53
C VAL A 116 -9.18 -2.98 -23.70
N PRO A 117 -9.14 -1.65 -23.68
CA PRO A 117 -8.43 -0.90 -24.71
C PRO A 117 -6.92 -1.09 -24.59
N THR A 118 -6.18 -0.69 -25.62
CA THR A 118 -4.70 -0.69 -25.58
C THR A 118 -4.21 0.10 -24.36
N PRO A 119 -3.34 -0.47 -23.51
CA PRO A 119 -2.81 0.24 -22.35
C PRO A 119 -2.02 1.48 -22.78
N ASN A 120 -1.97 2.49 -21.91
CA ASN A 120 -1.14 3.66 -22.15
C ASN A 120 0.32 3.37 -21.87
N PHE A 121 0.61 2.71 -20.75
CA PHE A 121 1.97 2.38 -20.34
C PHE A 121 2.08 0.94 -19.88
N VAL A 122 3.20 0.33 -20.24
CA VAL A 122 3.67 -0.92 -19.64
C VAL A 122 5.01 -0.62 -18.99
N ILE A 123 5.13 -0.94 -17.71
CA ILE A 123 6.34 -0.72 -16.91
C ILE A 123 6.91 -2.08 -16.55
N ASN A 124 8.17 -2.36 -16.87
CA ASN A 124 8.87 -3.55 -16.40
C ASN A 124 9.57 -3.26 -15.08
N THR A 125 9.05 -3.79 -13.98
CA THR A 125 9.53 -3.47 -12.62
C THR A 125 10.67 -4.38 -12.15
N SER A 126 10.74 -5.58 -12.72
CA SER A 126 11.79 -6.61 -12.57
C SER A 126 11.58 -7.70 -13.62
N PRO A 127 12.52 -8.64 -13.84
CA PRO A 127 12.34 -9.69 -14.83
C PRO A 127 11.01 -10.45 -14.66
N GLY A 128 10.21 -10.52 -15.72
CA GLY A 128 8.90 -11.17 -15.73
C GLY A 128 7.76 -10.46 -14.98
N LYS A 129 7.98 -9.24 -14.46
CA LYS A 129 6.98 -8.48 -13.68
C LYS A 129 6.67 -7.14 -14.31
N TYR A 130 5.39 -6.80 -14.35
CA TYR A 130 4.92 -5.62 -15.06
C TYR A 130 3.89 -4.83 -14.28
N GLN A 131 3.86 -3.51 -14.48
CA GLN A 131 2.73 -2.67 -14.11
C GLN A 131 2.12 -2.11 -15.39
N VAL A 132 0.81 -2.26 -15.56
CA VAL A 132 0.09 -1.84 -16.77
C VAL A 132 -0.89 -0.75 -16.39
N ILE A 133 -0.90 0.36 -17.14
CA ILE A 133 -1.60 1.58 -16.77
C ILE A 133 -2.47 2.06 -17.93
N TRP A 134 -3.70 2.45 -17.61
CA TRP A 134 -4.63 3.14 -18.50
C TRP A 134 -4.98 4.50 -17.93
N LYS A 135 -4.87 5.54 -18.77
CA LYS A 135 -5.37 6.89 -18.50
C LYS A 135 -6.89 6.86 -18.63
N VAL A 136 -7.58 7.36 -17.60
CA VAL A 136 -9.04 7.41 -17.56
C VAL A 136 -9.54 8.78 -17.16
N GLN A 137 -10.78 9.08 -17.53
CA GLN A 137 -11.50 10.28 -17.12
C GLN A 137 -12.95 9.98 -16.77
N GLY A 138 -13.58 10.88 -15.99
CA GLY A 138 -15.00 10.78 -15.65
C GLY A 138 -15.37 9.62 -14.72
N MET A 139 -14.38 9.00 -14.07
CA MET A 139 -14.58 7.82 -13.23
C MET A 139 -14.50 8.20 -11.74
N LYS A 140 -15.48 7.76 -10.95
CA LYS A 140 -15.46 7.89 -9.50
C LYS A 140 -14.52 6.87 -8.88
N GLN A 141 -14.08 7.14 -7.65
CA GLN A 141 -13.20 6.26 -6.91
C GLN A 141 -13.72 4.82 -6.83
N ALA A 142 -14.98 4.62 -6.41
CA ALA A 142 -15.56 3.27 -6.30
C ALA A 142 -15.66 2.52 -7.64
N GLU A 143 -15.97 3.24 -8.73
CA GLU A 143 -16.03 2.69 -10.08
C GLU A 143 -14.65 2.22 -10.54
N SER A 144 -13.62 3.03 -10.29
CA SER A 144 -12.23 2.69 -10.63
C SER A 144 -11.72 1.46 -9.90
N GLU A 145 -12.01 1.33 -8.61
CA GLU A 145 -11.62 0.16 -7.82
C GLU A 145 -12.42 -1.08 -8.25
N ASN A 146 -13.70 -0.92 -8.62
CA ASN A 146 -14.48 -2.04 -9.15
C ASN A 146 -13.95 -2.53 -10.50
N LEU A 147 -13.57 -1.60 -11.38
CA LEU A 147 -12.95 -1.90 -12.66
C LEU A 147 -11.61 -2.61 -12.47
N MET A 148 -10.71 -2.10 -11.61
CA MET A 148 -9.44 -2.77 -11.33
C MET A 148 -9.63 -4.18 -10.76
N ARG A 149 -10.60 -4.38 -9.86
CA ARG A 149 -10.95 -5.74 -9.38
C ARG A 149 -11.46 -6.65 -10.51
N ALA A 150 -12.26 -6.13 -11.43
CA ALA A 150 -12.73 -6.90 -12.59
C ALA A 150 -11.58 -7.28 -13.52
N MET A 151 -10.68 -6.34 -13.82
CA MET A 151 -9.49 -6.60 -14.62
C MET A 151 -8.56 -7.62 -13.96
N VAL A 152 -8.36 -7.56 -12.63
CA VAL A 152 -7.56 -8.58 -11.91
C VAL A 152 -8.20 -9.96 -12.01
N ARG A 153 -9.53 -10.08 -11.90
CA ARG A 153 -10.21 -11.38 -12.07
C ARG A 153 -10.02 -11.95 -13.48
N GLU A 154 -10.04 -11.09 -14.49
CA GLU A 154 -9.97 -11.51 -15.89
C GLU A 154 -8.54 -11.82 -16.35
N PHE A 155 -7.57 -10.99 -15.99
CA PHE A 155 -6.21 -11.05 -16.50
C PHE A 155 -5.18 -11.55 -15.48
N GLY A 156 -5.56 -11.68 -14.21
CA GLY A 156 -4.66 -11.92 -13.09
C GLY A 156 -4.03 -10.62 -12.56
N GLY A 157 -3.03 -10.77 -11.69
CA GLY A 157 -2.37 -9.67 -11.00
C GLY A 157 -2.56 -9.71 -9.48
N ASP A 158 -1.99 -8.73 -8.79
CA ASP A 158 -2.12 -8.60 -7.34
C ASP A 158 -3.52 -8.11 -6.95
N HIS A 159 -4.33 -8.98 -6.34
CA HIS A 159 -5.65 -8.63 -5.82
C HIS A 159 -5.60 -7.50 -4.77
N ALA A 160 -4.47 -7.33 -4.07
CA ALA A 160 -4.27 -6.27 -3.10
C ALA A 160 -3.87 -4.93 -3.75
N ALA A 161 -3.60 -4.88 -5.07
CA ALA A 161 -3.23 -3.67 -5.81
C ALA A 161 -4.42 -3.09 -6.60
N THR A 162 -5.62 -3.11 -6.00
CA THR A 162 -6.88 -2.63 -6.62
C THR A 162 -7.48 -1.41 -5.91
N ASP A 163 -6.72 -0.79 -5.00
CA ASP A 163 -7.12 0.43 -4.30
C ASP A 163 -6.74 1.68 -5.11
N SER A 164 -7.54 2.74 -5.06
CA SER A 164 -7.28 3.98 -5.81
C SER A 164 -6.08 4.81 -5.31
N THR A 165 -5.48 4.43 -4.17
CA THR A 165 -4.43 5.17 -3.47
C THR A 165 -3.03 4.62 -3.68
N ARG A 166 -2.90 3.56 -4.50
CA ARG A 166 -1.63 2.87 -4.71
C ARG A 166 -0.58 3.82 -5.29
N VAL A 167 0.65 3.58 -4.84
CA VAL A 167 1.85 4.14 -5.47
C VAL A 167 2.51 3.05 -6.29
N LEU A 168 2.85 3.37 -7.54
CA LEU A 168 3.55 2.46 -8.45
C LEU A 168 4.99 2.92 -8.63
N ARG A 169 5.82 2.05 -9.21
CA ARG A 169 7.22 2.33 -9.46
C ARG A 169 7.35 3.50 -10.43
N LEU A 170 8.20 4.48 -10.11
CA LEU A 170 8.54 5.54 -11.06
C LEU A 170 9.62 5.01 -12.03
N PRO A 171 9.36 4.97 -13.35
CA PRO A 171 10.35 4.51 -14.34
C PRO A 171 11.59 5.40 -14.39
N GLY A 172 12.70 4.83 -14.89
CA GLY A 172 14.02 5.45 -14.98
C GLY A 172 14.90 5.29 -13.72
N PHE A 173 14.39 4.67 -12.66
CA PHE A 173 15.13 4.35 -11.44
C PHE A 173 15.38 2.84 -11.32
N PHE A 174 16.37 2.44 -10.52
CA PHE A 174 16.62 1.03 -10.23
C PHE A 174 15.72 0.53 -9.10
N ASN A 175 15.15 -0.66 -9.27
CA ASN A 175 14.53 -1.42 -8.21
C ASN A 175 15.59 -1.95 -7.25
N LYS A 176 15.57 -1.45 -6.01
CA LYS A 176 16.49 -1.77 -4.91
C LYS A 176 15.93 -2.82 -3.94
N LYS A 177 14.81 -3.46 -4.29
CA LYS A 177 14.25 -4.58 -3.51
C LYS A 177 15.12 -5.84 -3.57
N TYR A 178 15.89 -6.01 -4.65
CA TYR A 178 16.75 -7.16 -4.92
C TYR A 178 18.22 -6.73 -4.92
N GLU A 179 19.12 -7.68 -4.66
CA GLU A 179 20.57 -7.45 -4.62
C GLU A 179 21.11 -6.95 -5.98
N LYS A 180 20.74 -7.64 -7.06
CA LYS A 180 20.96 -7.14 -8.42
C LYS A 180 19.89 -6.10 -8.74
N GLY A 181 20.30 -4.85 -8.84
CA GLY A 181 19.40 -3.76 -9.26
C GLY A 181 18.84 -4.01 -10.65
N HIS A 182 17.52 -3.88 -10.80
CA HIS A 182 16.85 -3.92 -12.10
C HIS A 182 16.40 -2.51 -12.47
N ARG A 183 16.77 -2.00 -13.64
CA ARG A 183 16.29 -0.71 -14.09
C ARG A 183 14.80 -0.82 -14.45
N ILE A 184 13.99 0.05 -13.85
CA ILE A 184 12.56 0.08 -14.13
C ILE A 184 12.36 0.88 -15.42
N ASP A 185 12.01 0.21 -16.50
CA ASP A 185 11.74 0.83 -17.79
C ASP A 185 10.25 0.87 -18.09
N ALA A 186 9.82 1.88 -18.85
CA ALA A 186 8.43 2.04 -19.25
C ALA A 186 8.31 2.42 -20.72
N TRP A 187 7.33 1.83 -21.38
CA TRP A 187 7.02 2.07 -22.79
C TRP A 187 5.60 2.61 -22.93
N GLN A 188 5.44 3.62 -23.76
CA GLN A 188 4.15 4.16 -24.11
C GLN A 188 3.57 3.39 -25.30
N HIS A 189 2.32 2.92 -25.15
CA HIS A 189 1.59 2.18 -26.18
C HIS A 189 0.36 2.94 -26.70
N SER A 190 -0.14 3.92 -25.95
CA SER A 190 -1.26 4.78 -26.35
C SER A 190 -1.17 6.16 -25.68
N CYS A 191 -1.70 7.18 -26.36
CA CYS A 191 -1.90 8.53 -25.80
C CYS A 191 -3.36 8.84 -25.43
N GLN A 192 -4.28 7.90 -25.71
CA GLN A 192 -5.72 8.08 -25.50
C GLN A 192 -6.07 8.16 -24.01
N THR A 193 -7.17 8.84 -23.69
CA THR A 193 -7.78 8.84 -22.36
C THR A 193 -9.13 8.15 -22.46
N TYR A 194 -9.33 7.12 -21.65
CA TYR A 194 -10.49 6.24 -21.73
C TYR A 194 -11.59 6.63 -20.72
N GLN A 195 -12.81 6.21 -21.00
CA GLN A 195 -13.93 6.22 -20.08
C GLN A 195 -14.21 4.80 -19.59
N GLN A 196 -15.00 4.64 -18.53
CA GLN A 196 -15.39 3.31 -18.03
C GLN A 196 -16.04 2.44 -19.12
N SER A 197 -16.82 3.06 -20.02
CA SER A 197 -17.48 2.37 -21.12
C SER A 197 -16.54 1.69 -22.10
N ASP A 198 -15.26 2.08 -22.15
CA ASP A 198 -14.27 1.49 -23.05
C ASP A 198 -13.79 0.12 -22.54
N PHE A 199 -14.01 -0.19 -21.27
CA PHE A 199 -13.69 -1.46 -20.66
C PHE A 199 -14.93 -2.37 -20.69
N LYS A 200 -14.83 -3.50 -21.38
CA LYS A 200 -15.93 -4.50 -21.54
C LYS A 200 -15.80 -5.68 -20.58
N VAL A 201 -14.93 -5.58 -19.59
CA VAL A 201 -14.77 -6.58 -18.53
C VAL A 201 -16.04 -6.69 -17.69
N ALA A 202 -16.34 -7.88 -17.19
CA ALA A 202 -17.53 -8.12 -16.36
C ALA A 202 -17.40 -7.44 -14.99
N LEU A 203 -18.03 -6.28 -14.83
CA LEU A 203 -18.11 -5.56 -13.57
C LEU A 203 -19.01 -6.31 -12.58
N GLY A 204 -18.61 -6.37 -11.32
CA GLY A 204 -19.51 -6.84 -10.26
C GLY A 204 -20.60 -5.82 -10.01
N THR A 205 -21.86 -6.25 -9.89
CA THR A 205 -22.98 -5.39 -9.48
C THR A 205 -22.75 -4.92 -8.04
N GLY A 206 -22.46 -3.62 -7.87
CA GLY A 206 -22.38 -3.01 -6.55
C GLY A 206 -23.78 -2.90 -5.93
N GLN A 207 -23.96 -3.40 -4.70
CA GLN A 207 -25.12 -3.04 -3.89
C GLN A 207 -25.03 -1.55 -3.51
N GLU A 208 -26.14 -0.84 -3.71
CA GLU A 208 -26.37 0.54 -3.28
C GLU A 208 -26.17 0.70 -1.76
N LEU A 209 -25.35 1.68 -1.37
CA LEU A 209 -25.18 2.11 0.01
C LEU A 209 -26.38 2.99 0.41
N ASN A 210 -27.35 2.40 1.11
CA ASN A 210 -28.51 3.10 1.65
C ASN A 210 -28.24 3.53 3.12
N PRO A 211 -28.17 4.84 3.46
CA PRO A 211 -27.64 5.31 4.76
C PRO A 211 -28.47 4.95 5.99
N ALA A 212 -29.74 4.57 5.82
CA ALA A 212 -30.65 4.23 6.93
C ALA A 212 -30.57 2.75 7.38
N SER A 213 -29.82 1.91 6.67
CA SER A 213 -29.57 0.51 7.08
C SER A 213 -28.37 0.37 8.03
N SER A 214 -27.61 1.45 8.21
CA SER A 214 -26.31 1.50 8.89
C SER A 214 -26.36 1.34 10.42
N GLN A 215 -27.54 1.39 11.05
CA GLN A 215 -27.66 1.27 12.50
C GLN A 215 -28.29 -0.03 13.00
N LYS A 216 -28.95 -0.83 12.13
CA LYS A 216 -29.43 -2.17 12.49
C LYS A 216 -28.61 -3.32 11.88
N ALA A 217 -27.85 -3.07 10.81
CA ALA A 217 -26.93 -4.07 10.24
C ALA A 217 -25.59 -4.19 10.98
N ASN A 218 -25.26 -3.24 11.86
CA ASN A 218 -24.03 -3.25 12.66
C ASN A 218 -24.00 -4.31 13.78
N ALA A 219 -25.16 -4.91 14.12
CA ALA A 219 -25.20 -5.99 15.10
C ALA A 219 -24.95 -7.38 14.48
N GLU A 220 -25.10 -7.55 13.16
CA GLU A 220 -25.13 -8.89 12.53
C GLU A 220 -24.18 -9.09 11.34
N ARG A 221 -23.42 -8.08 10.89
CA ARG A 221 -22.46 -8.19 9.77
C ARG A 221 -20.97 -8.15 10.19
N GLY A 222 -20.64 -8.75 11.33
CA GLY A 222 -19.27 -8.94 11.84
C GLY A 222 -18.42 -10.00 11.12
N ALA A 223 -18.81 -10.45 9.92
CA ALA A 223 -18.10 -11.46 9.13
C ALA A 223 -18.40 -11.16 7.65
N THR A 224 -17.48 -10.98 6.70
CA THR A 224 -16.10 -11.40 6.56
C THR A 224 -15.35 -10.41 5.66
N HIS A 225 -14.45 -9.59 6.22
CA HIS A 225 -13.31 -9.08 5.45
C HIS A 225 -12.39 -10.30 5.27
N GLN A 226 -12.23 -10.82 4.05
CA GLN A 226 -11.21 -11.86 3.85
C GLN A 226 -9.84 -11.20 4.02
N ARG A 227 -9.29 -11.38 5.22
CA ARG A 227 -7.93 -11.02 5.60
C ARG A 227 -6.95 -11.58 4.56
N THR A 228 -5.95 -10.80 4.18
CA THR A 228 -4.80 -11.28 3.40
C THR A 228 -4.17 -12.49 4.10
N PRO A 229 -3.42 -13.37 3.40
CA PRO A 229 -2.74 -14.50 4.04
C PRO A 229 -1.92 -14.10 5.27
N SER A 230 -1.21 -12.97 5.23
CA SER A 230 -0.46 -12.43 6.36
C SER A 230 -1.33 -11.86 7.49
N GLU A 231 -2.49 -11.28 7.18
CA GLU A 231 -3.45 -10.83 8.19
C GLU A 231 -4.17 -12.01 8.86
N ASN A 232 -4.41 -13.09 8.11
CA ASN A 232 -4.91 -14.35 8.66
C ASN A 232 -3.90 -14.97 9.61
N ASP A 233 -2.61 -14.97 9.24
CA ASP A 233 -1.53 -15.45 10.10
C ASP A 233 -1.42 -14.60 11.37
N TRP A 234 -1.41 -13.28 11.22
CA TRP A 234 -1.39 -12.35 12.34
C TRP A 234 -2.57 -12.59 13.29
N ALA A 235 -3.80 -12.64 12.78
CA ALA A 235 -4.98 -12.86 13.59
C ALA A 235 -5.04 -14.28 14.19
N TRP A 236 -4.47 -15.27 13.51
CA TRP A 236 -4.31 -16.62 14.07
C TRP A 236 -3.32 -16.61 15.24
N VAL A 237 -2.17 -15.94 15.09
CA VAL A 237 -1.17 -15.79 16.17
C VAL A 237 -1.77 -15.06 17.37
N MET A 238 -2.47 -13.93 17.15
CA MET A 238 -3.11 -13.17 18.24
C MET A 238 -4.09 -14.05 19.05
N ARG A 239 -4.99 -14.80 18.38
CA ARG A 239 -5.92 -15.72 19.06
C ARG A 239 -5.24 -16.84 19.85
N ARG A 240 -4.05 -17.27 19.41
CA ARG A 240 -3.28 -18.33 20.07
C ARG A 240 -2.50 -17.78 21.28
N LEU A 241 -2.01 -16.54 21.18
CA LEU A 241 -1.41 -15.81 22.30
C LEU A 241 -2.43 -15.55 23.42
N GLU A 242 -3.68 -15.21 23.08
CA GLU A 242 -4.78 -15.09 24.05
C GLU A 242 -5.04 -16.40 24.82
N ARG A 243 -4.76 -17.55 24.20
CA ARG A 243 -4.86 -18.88 24.82
C ARG A 243 -3.60 -19.31 25.58
N GLY A 244 -2.61 -18.44 25.69
CA GLY A 244 -1.36 -18.71 26.41
C GLY A 244 -0.36 -19.58 25.66
N GLU A 245 -0.48 -19.74 24.33
CA GLU A 245 0.55 -20.46 23.56
C GLU A 245 1.88 -19.71 23.55
N THR A 246 2.99 -20.45 23.62
CA THR A 246 4.34 -19.89 23.74
C THR A 246 4.96 -19.57 22.37
N LEU A 247 5.91 -18.63 22.37
CA LEU A 247 6.65 -18.19 21.16
C LEU A 247 7.24 -19.34 20.33
N PRO A 248 7.98 -20.31 20.89
CA PRO A 248 8.56 -21.42 20.11
C PRO A 248 7.50 -22.25 19.37
N VAL A 249 6.39 -22.55 20.05
CA VAL A 249 5.31 -23.37 19.50
C VAL A 249 4.63 -22.64 18.34
N LEU A 250 4.41 -21.34 18.48
CA LEU A 250 3.80 -20.52 17.43
C LEU A 250 4.72 -20.35 16.23
N ILE A 251 6.02 -20.13 16.45
CA ILE A 251 7.01 -20.05 15.36
C ILE A 251 7.03 -21.37 14.57
N GLN A 252 7.09 -22.51 15.26
CA GLN A 252 7.11 -23.81 14.58
C GLN A 252 5.83 -24.03 13.76
N LYS A 253 4.66 -23.83 14.38
CA LYS A 253 3.37 -24.01 13.68
C LYS A 253 3.28 -23.11 12.44
N VAL A 254 3.68 -21.84 12.55
CA VAL A 254 3.65 -20.90 11.40
C VAL A 254 4.63 -21.30 10.32
N ALA A 255 5.82 -21.79 10.66
CA ALA A 255 6.78 -22.29 9.68
C ALA A 255 6.24 -23.52 8.94
N ASP A 256 5.60 -24.45 9.65
CA ASP A 256 5.11 -25.71 9.09
C ASP A 256 3.99 -25.50 8.05
N TYR A 257 3.02 -24.60 8.32
CA TYR A 257 1.92 -24.36 7.37
C TYR A 257 2.26 -23.32 6.28
N ARG A 258 3.40 -22.62 6.40
CA ARG A 258 3.92 -21.65 5.41
C ARG A 258 5.13 -22.19 4.65
N ASP A 259 5.15 -23.49 4.40
CA ASP A 259 6.11 -24.15 3.50
C ASP A 259 6.09 -23.54 2.08
N ASP A 260 5.01 -22.86 1.70
CA ASP A 260 4.86 -22.05 0.48
C ASP A 260 5.86 -20.88 0.37
N LYS A 261 6.48 -20.47 1.49
CA LYS A 261 7.41 -19.33 1.50
C LYS A 261 8.83 -19.78 1.14
N PRO A 262 9.62 -18.94 0.43
CA PRO A 262 11.03 -19.24 0.16
C PRO A 262 11.88 -19.42 1.42
N ASN A 263 11.47 -18.82 2.55
CA ASN A 263 12.07 -19.03 3.86
C ASN A 263 10.96 -19.02 4.93
N PRO A 264 10.33 -20.18 5.20
CA PRO A 264 9.21 -20.30 6.15
C PRO A 264 9.62 -19.91 7.56
N GLN A 265 10.84 -20.28 7.97
CA GLN A 265 11.35 -20.01 9.31
C GLN A 265 11.58 -18.52 9.55
N TYR A 266 12.12 -17.81 8.56
CA TYR A 266 12.24 -16.35 8.59
C TYR A 266 10.87 -15.69 8.74
N TYR A 267 9.91 -16.10 7.91
CA TYR A 267 8.55 -15.55 7.90
C TYR A 267 7.83 -15.77 9.24
N ALA A 268 7.94 -16.98 9.79
CA ALA A 268 7.33 -17.36 11.05
C ALA A 268 7.89 -16.55 12.21
N ARG A 269 9.23 -16.47 12.34
CA ARG A 269 9.87 -15.65 13.36
C ARG A 269 9.45 -14.20 13.27
N LEU A 270 9.49 -13.61 12.07
CA LEU A 270 9.10 -12.22 11.85
C LEU A 270 7.65 -11.92 12.23
N THR A 271 6.72 -12.81 11.86
CA THR A 271 5.28 -12.62 12.09
C THR A 271 4.94 -12.79 13.57
N VAL A 272 5.46 -13.85 14.20
CA VAL A 272 5.12 -14.22 15.57
C VAL A 272 5.69 -13.23 16.58
N THR A 273 6.95 -12.82 16.47
CA THR A 273 7.56 -11.87 17.41
C THR A 273 6.93 -10.49 17.35
N ARG A 274 6.51 -10.02 16.16
CA ARG A 274 5.78 -8.76 16.00
C ARG A 274 4.40 -8.82 16.62
N ALA A 275 3.67 -9.91 16.38
CA ALA A 275 2.35 -10.12 16.98
C ALA A 275 2.45 -10.24 18.51
N TYR A 276 3.45 -10.96 19.02
CA TYR A 276 3.72 -11.07 20.46
C TYR A 276 4.03 -9.71 21.08
N ALA A 277 4.90 -8.92 20.44
CA ALA A 277 5.25 -7.59 20.93
C ALA A 277 4.03 -6.67 20.98
N PHE A 278 3.23 -6.64 19.91
CA PHE A 278 1.99 -5.87 19.89
C PHE A 278 1.01 -6.33 20.98
N PHE A 279 0.76 -7.64 21.07
CA PHE A 279 -0.13 -8.25 22.06
C PHE A 279 0.27 -7.86 23.48
N LYS A 280 1.51 -8.11 23.88
CA LYS A 280 1.99 -7.83 25.24
C LYS A 280 1.97 -6.35 25.60
N ILE A 281 2.43 -5.48 24.70
CA ILE A 281 2.41 -4.03 24.93
C ILE A 281 0.97 -3.50 25.03
N SER A 282 0.04 -4.02 24.21
CA SER A 282 -1.37 -3.63 24.30
C SER A 282 -2.02 -4.01 25.64
N HIS A 283 -1.53 -5.08 26.29
CA HIS A 283 -1.96 -5.55 27.61
C HIS A 283 -1.14 -4.97 28.78
N GLY A 284 -0.29 -3.97 28.53
CA GLY A 284 0.45 -3.26 29.57
C GLY A 284 1.68 -3.99 30.12
N GLU A 285 2.17 -5.02 29.42
CA GLU A 285 3.40 -5.71 29.78
C GLU A 285 4.61 -4.77 29.69
N ASN A 286 5.61 -5.00 30.54
CA ASN A 286 6.84 -4.22 30.57
C ASN A 286 7.62 -4.38 29.23
N PRO A 287 7.92 -3.29 28.49
CA PRO A 287 8.65 -3.34 27.22
C PRO A 287 9.99 -4.09 27.28
N GLN A 288 10.71 -4.00 28.40
CA GLN A 288 11.99 -4.68 28.60
C GLN A 288 11.81 -6.20 28.72
N GLU A 289 10.73 -6.66 29.33
CA GLU A 289 10.40 -8.10 29.44
C GLU A 289 9.95 -8.66 28.09
N VAL A 290 9.16 -7.88 27.34
CA VAL A 290 8.79 -8.22 25.96
C VAL A 290 10.03 -8.33 25.08
N ALA A 291 10.96 -7.38 25.19
CA ALA A 291 12.22 -7.40 24.44
C ALA A 291 13.08 -8.63 24.79
N ARG A 292 13.20 -8.96 26.09
CA ARG A 292 13.91 -10.17 26.53
C ARG A 292 13.27 -11.45 25.99
N ALA A 293 11.94 -11.51 25.92
CA ALA A 293 11.24 -12.70 25.43
C ALA A 293 11.46 -12.94 23.91
N ILE A 294 11.57 -11.88 23.11
CA ILE A 294 11.74 -12.01 21.65
C ILE A 294 13.20 -11.98 21.17
N SER A 295 14.16 -11.63 22.03
CA SER A 295 15.57 -11.52 21.64
C SER A 295 16.21 -12.84 21.21
N ALA A 296 15.66 -13.98 21.66
CA ALA A 296 16.10 -15.31 21.23
C ALA A 296 15.59 -15.71 19.83
N TYR A 297 14.71 -14.92 19.21
CA TYR A 297 14.01 -15.28 17.98
C TYR A 297 14.15 -14.26 16.84
N PRO A 298 15.36 -13.77 16.51
CA PRO A 298 15.52 -12.89 15.36
C PRO A 298 15.19 -13.63 14.05
N PRO A 299 14.56 -12.96 13.07
CA PRO A 299 14.23 -13.54 11.77
C PRO A 299 15.45 -14.12 11.04
N HIS A 300 16.60 -13.46 11.18
CA HIS A 300 17.88 -13.96 10.69
C HIS A 300 18.78 -14.39 11.86
N SER A 301 19.48 -15.51 11.70
CA SER A 301 20.44 -16.01 12.69
C SER A 301 21.66 -15.09 12.85
N SER A 302 21.99 -14.28 11.84
CA SER A 302 23.08 -13.31 11.86
C SER A 302 22.70 -11.96 12.48
N GLU A 303 21.42 -11.76 12.82
CA GLU A 303 20.95 -10.49 13.39
C GLU A 303 21.16 -10.48 14.90
N ASN A 304 21.59 -9.34 15.45
CA ASN A 304 21.68 -9.15 16.89
C ASN A 304 20.27 -9.18 17.50
N GLY A 305 19.99 -10.23 18.28
CA GLY A 305 18.68 -10.47 18.89
C GLY A 305 18.20 -9.34 19.81
N GLU A 306 19.12 -8.70 20.54
CA GLU A 306 18.76 -7.59 21.44
C GLU A 306 18.38 -6.33 20.68
N GLU A 307 19.13 -5.99 19.63
CA GLU A 307 18.84 -4.84 18.77
C GLU A 307 17.53 -5.04 18.00
N TYR A 308 17.34 -6.24 17.47
CA TYR A 308 16.09 -6.67 16.85
C TYR A 308 14.90 -6.50 17.80
N ALA A 309 15.04 -6.98 19.04
CA ALA A 309 14.01 -6.91 20.05
C ALA A 309 13.64 -5.47 20.40
N LYS A 310 14.63 -4.61 20.65
CA LYS A 310 14.43 -3.17 20.94
C LYS A 310 13.63 -2.49 19.83
N ARG A 311 14.04 -2.67 18.57
CA ARG A 311 13.35 -2.08 17.41
C ARG A 311 11.93 -2.61 17.24
N THR A 312 11.71 -3.90 17.50
CA THR A 312 10.39 -4.54 17.37
C THR A 312 9.42 -4.05 18.45
N VAL A 313 9.88 -3.93 19.69
CA VAL A 313 9.10 -3.38 20.81
C VAL A 313 8.79 -1.89 20.60
N GLN A 314 9.77 -1.09 20.14
CA GLN A 314 9.54 0.32 19.86
C GLN A 314 8.42 0.53 18.82
N ARG A 315 8.42 -0.26 17.74
CA ARG A 315 7.34 -0.25 16.75
C ARG A 315 5.98 -0.66 17.34
N ALA A 316 5.96 -1.65 18.23
CA ALA A 316 4.74 -2.08 18.89
C ALA A 316 4.15 -0.98 19.80
N ILE A 317 5.00 -0.24 20.54
CA ILE A 317 4.59 0.91 21.35
C ILE A 317 3.95 1.98 20.46
N GLU A 318 4.60 2.36 19.36
CA GLU A 318 4.06 3.35 18.42
C GLU A 318 2.73 2.89 17.82
N GLN A 319 2.62 1.61 17.46
CA GLN A 319 1.40 1.05 16.89
C GLN A 319 0.24 1.07 17.91
N VAL A 320 0.48 0.67 19.15
CA VAL A 320 -0.52 0.72 20.23
C VAL A 320 -0.92 2.17 20.54
N ALA A 321 0.03 3.11 20.56
CA ALA A 321 -0.26 4.52 20.76
C ALA A 321 -1.17 5.10 19.67
N ARG A 322 -0.91 4.77 18.39
CA ARG A 322 -1.78 5.18 17.26
C ARG A 322 -3.17 4.56 17.38
N SER A 323 -3.28 3.28 17.75
CA SER A 323 -4.58 2.62 17.94
C SER A 323 -5.40 3.28 19.06
N ARG A 324 -4.76 3.70 20.15
CA ARG A 324 -5.43 4.42 21.25
C ARG A 324 -5.84 5.84 20.86
N GLN A 325 -5.02 6.54 20.08
CA GLN A 325 -5.35 7.88 19.56
C GLN A 325 -6.56 7.86 18.62
N HIS A 326 -6.66 6.87 17.72
CA HIS A 326 -7.84 6.70 16.87
C HIS A 326 -9.11 6.37 17.67
N GLN A 327 -9.02 5.54 18.73
CA GLN A 327 -10.15 5.25 19.61
C GLN A 327 -10.63 6.48 20.40
N ASN A 328 -9.71 7.38 20.80
CA ASN A 328 -10.06 8.60 21.52
C ASN A 328 -10.61 9.71 20.59
N SER A 329 -10.30 9.71 19.30
CA SER A 329 -10.85 10.67 18.32
C SER A 329 -12.26 10.34 17.83
N GLU A 330 -12.76 9.13 18.08
CA GLU A 330 -14.10 8.68 17.68
C GLU A 330 -15.15 8.78 18.80
N ALA A 331 -14.80 9.28 19.99
CA ALA A 331 -15.75 9.51 21.08
C ALA A 331 -16.49 10.86 20.91
N PRO A 332 -17.82 10.90 20.72
CA PRO A 332 -18.56 12.15 20.59
C PRO A 332 -18.61 12.90 21.94
N SER A 333 -18.24 14.18 21.94
CA SER A 333 -18.41 15.07 23.08
C SER A 333 -19.90 15.33 23.32
N GLN A 334 -20.48 14.73 24.37
CA GLN A 334 -21.77 15.20 24.87
C GLN A 334 -21.57 16.55 25.57
N GLY A 335 -22.08 17.58 24.89
CA GLY A 335 -22.01 18.97 25.31
C GLY A 335 -22.76 19.24 26.61
N GLN A 336 -22.08 20.04 27.45
CA GLN A 336 -22.69 20.82 28.52
C GLN A 336 -23.46 22.00 27.92
N ALA A 337 -24.77 22.08 28.19
CA ALA A 337 -25.59 23.30 28.30
C ALA A 337 -27.06 22.81 28.42
N SER A 338 -27.84 23.08 29.46
CA SER A 338 -28.19 24.41 29.97
C SER A 338 -28.91 24.28 31.31
N GLN A 339 -28.50 25.07 32.31
CA GLN A 339 -29.38 25.54 33.38
C GLN A 339 -28.95 26.94 33.78
N LYS A 340 -29.69 27.96 33.32
CA LYS A 340 -29.89 29.21 34.05
C LYS A 340 -31.30 29.75 33.80
N LEU A 341 -31.93 30.12 34.93
CA LEU A 341 -33.16 30.87 35.22
C LEU A 341 -33.50 31.96 34.18
N GLY A 342 -34.72 32.47 33.99
CA GLY A 342 -36.00 32.55 34.72
C GLY A 342 -36.83 33.64 33.98
N LEU A 343 -38.16 33.66 33.94
CA LEU A 343 -39.03 34.32 34.92
C LEU A 343 -40.50 34.26 34.43
N ARG A 344 -41.41 33.98 35.39
CA ARG A 344 -42.79 34.45 35.63
C ARG A 344 -43.72 34.82 34.47
N ILE A 345 -44.97 34.36 34.57
CA ILE A 345 -46.19 35.19 34.76
C ILE A 345 -47.27 34.30 35.42
N THR A 346 -47.91 34.84 36.45
CA THR A 346 -49.24 34.49 37.01
C THR A 346 -50.15 35.71 36.76
N PRO A 347 -51.49 35.67 36.91
CA PRO A 347 -52.33 34.72 37.66
C PRO A 347 -52.91 33.56 36.86
#